data_AF-A0A6C7VGU3-F1
#
_entry.id   AF-A0A6C7VGU3-F1
#
_cell.length_a   1.000
_cell.length_b   1.000
_cell.length_c   1.000
_cell.angle_alpha   90.00
_cell.angle_beta   90.00
_cell.angle_gamma   90.00
#
_symmetry.space_group_name_H-M   'P 1'
#
loop_
_entity.id
_entity.type
_entity.pdbx_description
1 polymer ?
#
loop_
_entity_poly.entity_id
_entity_poly.type
_entity_poly.pdbx_seq_one_letter_code
_entity_poly.pdbx_strand_id
1 'polypeptide(L)'
;MEPFIMGGLIFTKSKNWYIFKEHMKNALNAFLSFGMVDDDQIMYLWCTRNHSNNYKIIRSYEWFDALFNFIPIKIKQKLSFKRKNSKYYKIIKEEIKNSKNKNLIYKIQLYIKYIYYKFINKK
;
A
#
# COMPACT_ATOMS: atom_id res chain seq x y z
N MET A 1 12.25 -7.45 -2.22
CA MET A 1 11.07 -6.59 -1.99
C MET A 1 10.07 -7.40 -1.18
N GLU A 2 9.52 -6.89 -0.08
CA GLU A 2 8.39 -7.55 0.60
C GLU A 2 7.23 -7.65 -0.42
N PRO A 3 6.61 -8.83 -0.62
CA PRO A 3 5.46 -8.95 -1.51
C PRO A 3 4.33 -8.07 -0.98
N PHE A 4 3.79 -7.21 -1.84
CA PHE A 4 2.58 -6.46 -1.51
C PHE A 4 1.38 -7.40 -1.71
N ILE A 5 0.59 -7.58 -0.66
CA ILE A 5 -0.70 -8.26 -0.74
C ILE A 5 -1.57 -7.46 -1.70
N MET A 6 -2.10 -8.11 -2.73
CA MET A 6 -3.03 -7.49 -3.66
C MET A 6 -4.43 -7.56 -3.07
N GLY A 7 -4.64 -6.76 -2.02
CA GLY A 7 -5.89 -6.67 -1.27
C GLY A 7 -6.12 -5.25 -0.82
N GLY A 8 -7.39 -4.84 -0.74
CA GLY A 8 -7.78 -3.48 -0.40
C GLY A 8 -9.19 -3.15 -0.85
N LEU A 9 -9.46 -1.87 -1.06
CA LEU A 9 -10.76 -1.40 -1.57
C LEU A 9 -10.80 -1.45 -3.09
N ILE A 10 -11.59 -2.38 -3.62
CA ILE A 10 -12.00 -2.36 -5.02
C ILE A 10 -13.22 -1.46 -5.12
N PHE A 11 -13.13 -0.44 -5.98
CA PHE A 11 -14.22 0.48 -6.19
C PHE A 11 -14.35 0.82 -7.66
N THR A 12 -15.58 1.01 -8.09
CA THR A 12 -15.88 1.51 -9.42
C THR A 12 -17.30 2.05 -9.48
N LYS A 13 -17.66 2.70 -10.59
CA LYS A 13 -19.05 3.14 -10.82
C LYS A 13 -19.93 1.91 -11.06
N SER A 14 -21.19 1.97 -10.68
CA SER A 14 -22.17 0.88 -10.87
C SER A 14 -22.06 0.19 -12.22
N LYS A 15 -22.03 0.98 -13.30
CA LYS A 15 -21.86 0.48 -14.67
C LYS A 15 -20.59 -0.37 -14.83
N ASN A 16 -19.44 0.02 -14.31
CA ASN A 16 -18.20 -0.71 -14.58
C ASN A 16 -18.10 -2.06 -13.85
N TRP A 17 -19.03 -2.40 -12.95
CA TRP A 17 -19.07 -3.72 -12.32
C TRP A 17 -19.36 -4.85 -13.30
N TYR A 18 -20.12 -4.60 -14.38
CA TYR A 18 -20.33 -5.64 -15.40
C TYR A 18 -19.01 -6.01 -16.09
N ILE A 19 -18.17 -5.01 -16.39
CA ILE A 19 -16.85 -5.23 -17.00
C ILE A 19 -15.98 -6.06 -16.06
N PHE A 20 -15.96 -5.68 -14.78
CA PHE A 20 -15.21 -6.41 -13.76
C PHE A 20 -15.67 -7.87 -13.63
N LYS A 21 -16.99 -8.12 -13.65
CA LYS A 21 -17.56 -9.46 -13.61
C LYS A 21 -17.10 -10.32 -14.79
N GLU A 22 -17.09 -9.77 -16.01
CA GLU A 22 -16.61 -10.50 -17.19
C GLU A 22 -15.11 -10.81 -17.10
N HIS A 23 -14.29 -9.87 -16.63
CA HIS A 23 -12.86 -10.12 -16.41
C HIS A 23 -12.63 -11.22 -15.37
N MET A 24 -13.38 -11.21 -14.26
CA MET A 24 -13.31 -12.26 -13.23
C MET A 24 -13.75 -13.63 -13.75
N LYS A 25 -14.79 -13.68 -14.60
CA LYS A 25 -15.21 -14.91 -15.27
C LYS A 25 -14.11 -15.48 -16.16
N ASN A 26 -13.43 -14.63 -16.92
CA ASN A 26 -12.30 -15.03 -17.75
C ASN A 26 -11.12 -15.53 -16.90
N ALA A 27 -10.82 -14.85 -15.80
CA ALA A 27 -9.81 -15.30 -14.85
C ALA A 27 -10.16 -16.69 -14.32
N LEU A 28 -11.38 -16.88 -13.80
CA LEU A 28 -11.84 -18.15 -13.26
C LEU A 28 -11.71 -19.29 -14.28
N ASN A 29 -12.17 -19.08 -15.52
CA ASN A 29 -12.05 -20.07 -16.58
C ASN A 29 -10.59 -20.43 -16.88
N ALA A 30 -9.68 -19.45 -16.85
CA ALA A 30 -8.25 -19.71 -17.03
C ALA A 30 -7.71 -20.59 -15.88
N PHE A 31 -7.99 -20.28 -14.62
CA PHE A 31 -7.54 -21.10 -13.48
C PHE A 31 -8.15 -22.50 -13.49
N LEU A 32 -9.45 -22.61 -13.79
CA LEU A 32 -10.14 -23.91 -13.89
C LEU A 32 -9.56 -24.78 -15.00
N SER A 33 -9.05 -24.20 -16.10
CA SER A 33 -8.38 -24.97 -17.16
C SER A 33 -7.09 -25.68 -16.69
N PHE A 34 -6.46 -25.18 -15.62
CA PHE A 34 -5.34 -25.82 -14.95
C PHE A 34 -5.76 -26.74 -13.79
N GLY A 35 -7.07 -26.91 -13.56
CA GLY A 35 -7.60 -27.63 -12.40
C GLY A 35 -7.36 -26.92 -11.08
N MET A 36 -7.18 -25.58 -11.11
CA MET A 36 -6.86 -24.77 -9.94
C MET A 36 -8.03 -23.84 -9.59
N VAL A 37 -8.24 -23.64 -8.29
CA VAL A 37 -9.03 -22.53 -7.75
C VAL A 37 -8.18 -21.91 -6.65
N ASP A 38 -7.72 -20.69 -6.87
CA ASP A 38 -6.80 -19.96 -5.99
C ASP A 38 -7.54 -18.80 -5.28
N ASP A 39 -6.83 -18.07 -4.42
CA ASP A 39 -7.32 -16.89 -3.72
C ASP A 39 -7.76 -15.79 -4.70
N ASP A 40 -8.76 -15.02 -4.29
CA ASP A 40 -9.35 -13.95 -5.11
C ASP A 40 -8.30 -12.89 -5.50
N GLN A 41 -7.29 -12.69 -4.68
CA GLN A 41 -6.15 -11.81 -4.93
C GLN A 41 -5.36 -12.19 -6.18
N ILE A 42 -5.15 -13.50 -6.41
CA ILE A 42 -4.43 -13.99 -7.58
C ILE A 42 -5.29 -13.80 -8.83
N MET A 43 -6.60 -13.97 -8.71
CA MET A 43 -7.55 -13.68 -9.79
C MET A 43 -7.61 -12.17 -10.10
N TYR A 44 -7.56 -11.29 -9.10
CA TYR A 44 -7.45 -9.84 -9.31
C TYR A 44 -6.15 -9.47 -10.02
N LEU A 45 -5.03 -10.08 -9.63
CA LEU A 45 -3.76 -9.89 -10.29
C LEU A 45 -3.83 -10.32 -11.76
N TRP A 46 -4.46 -11.45 -12.05
CA TRP A 46 -4.71 -11.89 -13.43
C TRP A 46 -5.53 -10.86 -14.21
N CYS A 47 -6.62 -10.34 -13.64
CA CYS A 47 -7.45 -9.32 -14.29
C CYS A 47 -6.66 -8.05 -14.61
N THR A 48 -5.88 -7.54 -13.65
CA THR A 48 -5.07 -6.32 -13.85
C THR A 48 -3.95 -6.49 -14.87
N ARG A 49 -3.39 -7.69 -15.01
CA ARG A 49 -2.36 -7.99 -16.00
C ARG A 49 -2.93 -8.10 -17.41
N ASN A 50 -4.07 -8.78 -17.57
CA ASN A 50 -4.68 -9.03 -18.88
C ASN A 50 -5.54 -7.86 -19.39
N HIS A 51 -6.01 -6.97 -18.51
CA HIS A 51 -6.80 -5.80 -18.87
C HIS A 51 -6.23 -4.53 -18.23
N SER A 52 -4.92 -4.31 -18.33
CA SER A 52 -4.19 -3.24 -17.64
C SER A 52 -4.76 -1.84 -17.85
N ASN A 53 -5.28 -1.55 -19.05
CA ASN A 53 -5.91 -0.26 -19.38
C ASN A 53 -7.21 0.01 -18.62
N ASN A 54 -7.86 -1.02 -18.07
CA ASN A 54 -9.13 -0.90 -17.35
C ASN A 54 -8.94 -0.67 -15.85
N TYR A 55 -7.73 -0.82 -15.32
CA TYR A 55 -7.47 -0.78 -13.88
C TYR A 55 -6.47 0.31 -13.50
N LYS A 56 -6.78 1.00 -12.41
CA LYS A 56 -5.84 1.91 -11.74
C LYS A 56 -5.45 1.32 -10.39
N ILE A 57 -4.19 0.92 -10.25
CA ILE A 57 -3.66 0.37 -8.99
C ILE A 57 -3.04 1.49 -8.18
N ILE A 58 -3.52 1.69 -6.95
CA ILE A 58 -2.97 2.65 -6.00
C ILE A 58 -2.37 1.83 -4.85
N ARG A 59 -1.08 2.03 -4.58
CA ARG A 59 -0.41 1.34 -3.46
C ARG A 59 -0.74 2.05 -2.14
N SER A 60 -1.18 1.29 -1.16
CA SER A 60 -1.31 1.71 0.24
C SER A 60 -0.47 0.82 1.14
N TYR A 61 0.11 1.39 2.19
CA TYR A 61 0.92 0.64 3.15
C TYR A 61 0.08 0.06 4.29
N GLU A 62 -1.05 0.69 4.58
CA GLU A 62 -2.05 0.23 5.54
C GLU A 62 -3.40 0.06 4.81
N TRP A 63 -4.24 -0.88 5.23
CA TRP A 63 -5.57 -1.05 4.61
C TRP A 63 -6.41 0.23 4.76
N PHE A 64 -6.49 0.78 5.98
CA PHE A 64 -7.24 2.02 6.22
C PHE A 64 -6.73 3.22 5.43
N ASP A 65 -5.45 3.24 5.01
CA ASP A 65 -4.93 4.29 4.13
C ASP A 65 -5.64 4.32 2.77
N ALA A 66 -6.17 3.20 2.29
CA ALA A 66 -6.89 3.17 1.01
C ALA A 66 -8.17 4.03 1.03
N LEU A 67 -8.82 4.19 2.20
CA LEU A 67 -10.01 5.04 2.36
C LEU A 67 -9.71 6.52 2.13
N PHE A 68 -8.48 6.97 2.38
CA PHE A 68 -8.07 8.36 2.14
C PHE A 68 -8.07 8.77 0.67
N ASN A 69 -8.18 7.82 -0.26
CA ASN A 69 -8.34 8.11 -1.68
C ASN A 69 -9.77 8.57 -2.02
N PHE A 70 -10.73 8.35 -1.12
CA PHE A 70 -12.14 8.70 -1.30
C PHE A 70 -12.55 9.96 -0.52
N ILE A 71 -11.72 10.40 0.43
CA ILE A 71 -12.02 11.56 1.27
C ILE A 71 -11.67 12.85 0.52
N PRO A 72 -12.57 13.85 0.46
CA PRO A 72 -12.27 15.17 -0.10
C PRO A 72 -11.04 15.81 0.55
N ILE A 73 -10.20 16.46 -0.26
CA ILE A 73 -8.92 17.06 0.18
C ILE A 73 -9.11 17.99 1.39
N LYS A 74 -10.18 18.79 1.41
CA LYS A 74 -10.51 19.71 2.51
C LYS A 74 -10.75 19.00 3.86
N ILE A 75 -11.31 17.79 3.81
CA ILE A 75 -11.55 16.97 5.01
C ILE A 75 -10.25 16.24 5.39
N LYS A 76 -9.54 15.71 4.39
CA LYS A 76 -8.27 14.99 4.57
C LYS A 76 -7.22 15.80 5.32
N GLN A 77 -7.13 17.11 5.06
CA GLN A 77 -6.20 18.01 5.76
C GLN A 77 -6.49 18.15 7.27
N LYS A 78 -7.72 17.90 7.70
CA LYS A 78 -8.15 17.98 9.11
C LYS A 78 -8.03 16.63 9.84
N LEU A 79 -7.83 15.53 9.10
CA LEU A 79 -7.71 14.19 9.67
C LEU A 79 -6.26 13.92 10.05
N SER A 80 -5.97 13.93 11.35
CA SER A 80 -4.71 13.39 11.88
C SER A 80 -4.90 11.91 12.19
N PHE A 81 -4.39 11.02 11.34
CA PHE A 81 -4.26 9.63 11.74
C PHE A 81 -2.94 9.47 12.50
N LYS A 82 -3.00 8.86 13.68
CA LYS A 82 -1.83 8.19 14.25
C LYS A 82 -1.51 7.03 13.31
N ARG A 83 -0.75 7.30 12.24
CA ARG A 83 -0.04 6.24 11.54
C ARG A 83 0.68 5.47 12.62
N LYS A 84 0.44 4.17 12.74
CA LYS A 84 1.28 3.36 13.60
C LYS A 84 2.67 3.55 13.02
N ASN A 85 3.53 4.26 13.74
CA ASN A 85 4.92 4.50 13.40
C ASN A 85 5.74 3.20 13.45
N SER A 86 5.12 2.05 13.15
CA SER A 86 5.64 0.70 13.14
C SER A 86 6.98 0.61 12.41
N LYS A 87 7.23 1.53 11.47
CA LYS A 87 8.49 1.66 10.74
C LYS A 87 9.03 3.10 10.65
N TYR A 88 8.68 4.03 11.56
CA TYR A 88 9.21 5.42 11.53
C TYR A 88 10.74 5.47 11.63
N TYR A 89 11.34 4.50 12.33
CA TYR A 89 12.79 4.32 12.34
C TYR A 89 13.39 4.07 10.94
N LYS A 90 12.62 3.55 9.96
CA LYS A 90 13.10 3.37 8.58
C LYS A 90 13.28 4.70 7.86
N ILE A 91 12.39 5.67 8.10
CA ILE A 91 12.51 7.04 7.56
C ILE A 91 13.77 7.69 8.13
N ILE A 92 13.96 7.62 9.46
CA ILE A 92 15.16 8.15 10.13
C ILE A 92 16.42 7.46 9.60
N LYS A 93 16.38 6.16 9.31
CA LYS A 93 17.51 5.42 8.72
C LYS A 93 17.90 5.95 7.34
N GLU A 94 16.93 6.35 6.52
CA GLU A 94 17.18 7.00 5.23
C GLU A 94 17.74 8.41 5.40
N GLU A 95 17.21 9.19 6.34
CA GLU A 95 17.75 10.52 6.68
C GLU A 95 19.21 10.45 7.14
N ILE A 96 19.57 9.44 7.95
CA ILE A 96 20.97 9.20 8.36
C ILE A 96 21.86 8.97 7.13
N LYS A 97 21.42 8.12 6.17
CA LYS A 97 22.18 7.85 4.94
C LYS A 97 22.39 9.13 4.11
N ASN A 98 21.40 10.02 4.08
CA ASN A 98 21.43 11.26 3.31
C ASN A 98 22.12 12.42 4.06
N SER A 99 22.42 12.27 5.35
CA SER A 99 22.99 13.32 6.20
C SER A 99 24.52 13.47 6.12
N LYS A 100 25.19 12.90 5.10
CA LYS A 100 26.67 12.85 4.99
C LYS A 100 27.33 14.22 5.23
N ASN A 101 26.77 15.29 4.65
CA ASN A 101 27.32 16.65 4.68
C ASN A 101 26.72 17.53 5.81
N LYS A 102 26.00 16.95 6.77
CA LYS A 102 25.40 17.70 7.89
C LYS A 102 26.29 17.67 9.13
N ASN A 103 26.11 18.68 9.99
CA ASN A 103 26.87 18.86 11.23
C ASN A 103 26.71 17.68 12.19
N LEU A 104 27.71 17.46 13.04
CA LEU A 104 27.78 16.34 14.00
C LEU A 104 26.57 16.29 14.94
N ILE A 105 26.13 17.45 15.44
CA ILE A 105 24.97 17.59 16.33
C ILE A 105 23.69 17.04 15.67
N TYR A 106 23.48 17.35 14.39
CA TYR A 106 22.33 16.86 13.63
C TYR A 106 22.36 15.33 13.47
N LYS A 107 23.54 14.76 13.21
CA LYS A 107 23.72 13.31 13.12
C LYS A 107 23.40 12.63 14.45
N ILE A 108 23.91 13.14 15.56
CA ILE A 108 23.64 12.62 16.91
C ILE A 108 22.13 12.63 17.19
N GLN A 109 21.43 13.73 16.89
CA GLN A 109 19.99 13.82 17.02
C GLN A 109 19.24 12.75 16.21
N LEU A 110 19.66 12.50 14.96
CA LEU A 110 19.08 11.44 14.14
C LEU A 110 19.33 10.03 14.70
N TYR A 111 20.53 9.75 15.22
CA TYR A 111 20.82 8.46 15.85
C TYR A 111 20.01 8.24 17.13
N ILE A 112 19.86 9.25 17.99
CA ILE A 112 19.02 9.18 19.19
C ILE A 112 17.56 8.91 18.80
N LYS A 113 17.02 9.65 17.82
CA LYS A 113 15.68 9.41 17.29
C LYS A 113 15.54 7.99 16.75
N TYR A 114 16.51 7.50 15.99
CA TYR A 114 16.49 6.14 15.44
C TYR A 114 16.44 5.08 16.54
N ILE A 115 17.29 5.20 17.57
CA ILE A 115 17.31 4.27 18.70
C ILE A 115 15.96 4.29 19.43
N TYR A 116 15.45 5.48 19.73
CA TYR A 116 14.16 5.64 20.42
C TYR A 116 13.02 4.97 19.64
N TYR A 117 12.86 5.29 18.36
CA TYR A 117 11.76 4.75 17.55
C TYR A 117 11.95 3.28 17.13
N LYS A 118 13.18 2.75 17.14
CA LYS A 118 13.45 1.34 16.81
C LYS A 118 13.33 0.42 18.02
N PHE A 119 13.81 0.85 19.17
CA PHE A 119 13.96 -0.03 20.34
C PHE A 119 12.99 0.28 21.48
N ILE A 120 12.65 1.57 21.69
CA ILE A 120 11.87 2.01 22.85
C ILE A 120 10.38 2.16 22.48
N ASN A 121 10.08 2.90 21.41
CA ASN A 121 8.71 3.19 20.99
C ASN A 121 8.17 2.13 20.00
N LYS A 122 8.16 0.86 20.42
CA LYS A 122 7.70 -0.29 19.61
C LYS A 122 6.17 -0.44 19.52
N LYS A 123 5.36 0.53 19.98
CA LYS A 123 3.89 0.43 20.07
C LYS A 123 3.18 0.70 18.74
#